data_AF-A0A379DC43-F1
#
_entry.id   AF-A0A379DC43-F1
#
_cell.length_a   1.000
_cell.length_b   1.000
_cell.length_c   1.000
_cell.angle_alpha   90.00
_cell.angle_beta   90.00
_cell.angle_gamma   90.00
#
_symmetry.space_group_name_H-M   'P 1'
#
loop_
_entity.id
_entity.type
_entity.pdbx_description
1 polymer ?
#
loop_
_entity_poly.entity_id
_entity_poly.type
_entity_poly.pdbx_seq_one_letter_code
_entity_poly.pdbx_strand_id
1 'polypeptide(L)'
;MLEKGSTQELTEIVTKENTADAVGNKSVFVYATPFLVALMERTCIKLMEEDLDSGEVSVGTNINLDHLAPTPIGNKILCRAELLEQSGKKYVFDVKAFDNDKLIGKAIHTRYKVNLDKFLNNI
;
A
#
# COMPACT_ATOMS: atom_id res chain seq x y z
N MET A 1 -1.00 -18.84 8.64
CA MET A 1 -0.05 -17.82 9.12
C MET A 1 0.84 -17.47 7.95
N LEU A 2 0.92 -16.20 7.59
CA LEU A 2 1.75 -15.77 6.48
C LEU A 2 3.23 -15.90 6.86
N GLU A 3 4.05 -16.44 5.96
CA GLU A 3 5.48 -16.64 6.24
C GLU A 3 6.23 -15.31 6.16
N LYS A 4 7.22 -15.12 7.05
CA LYS A 4 8.12 -13.98 6.95
C LYS A 4 8.87 -14.02 5.62
N GLY A 5 8.90 -12.88 4.93
CA GLY A 5 9.47 -12.77 3.58
C GLY A 5 8.48 -13.10 2.46
N SER A 6 7.23 -13.49 2.76
CA SER A 6 6.19 -13.56 1.74
C SER A 6 6.01 -12.20 1.06
N THR A 7 5.85 -12.22 -0.25
CA THR A 7 5.77 -11.01 -1.08
C THR A 7 4.51 -10.98 -1.93
N GLN A 8 4.03 -9.77 -2.24
CA GLN A 8 3.01 -9.54 -3.25
C GLN A 8 3.36 -8.32 -4.09
N GLU A 9 2.91 -8.31 -5.34
CA GLU A 9 3.07 -7.21 -6.26
C GLU A 9 1.74 -6.75 -6.85
N LEU A 10 1.60 -5.43 -7.03
CA LEU A 10 0.54 -4.82 -7.82
C LEU A 10 1.12 -3.75 -8.71
N THR A 11 0.46 -3.50 -9.84
CA THR A 11 0.82 -2.41 -10.75
C THR A 11 -0.31 -1.40 -10.88
N GLU A 12 0.03 -0.14 -11.11
CA GLU A 12 -0.93 0.93 -11.41
C GLU A 12 -0.38 1.85 -12.50
N ILE A 13 -1.26 2.32 -13.39
CA ILE A 13 -0.91 3.34 -14.38
C ILE A 13 -1.21 4.71 -13.78
N VAL A 14 -0.29 5.66 -13.93
CA VAL A 14 -0.55 7.05 -13.57
C VAL A 14 -1.52 7.65 -14.57
N THR A 15 -2.68 8.10 -14.08
CA THR A 15 -3.75 8.74 -14.85
C THR A 15 -3.93 10.17 -14.35
N LYS A 16 -4.86 10.93 -14.95
CA LYS A 16 -5.14 12.30 -14.47
C LYS A 16 -5.71 12.28 -13.05
N GLU A 17 -6.48 11.26 -12.72
CA GLU A 17 -7.24 11.11 -11.49
C GLU A 17 -6.36 10.77 -10.29
N ASN A 18 -5.15 10.21 -10.50
CA ASN A 18 -4.22 9.85 -9.43
C ASN A 18 -2.99 10.77 -9.34
N THR A 19 -3.12 12.00 -9.83
CA THR A 19 -2.05 13.01 -9.80
C THR A 19 -2.11 13.94 -8.59
N ALA A 20 -1.01 14.65 -8.35
CA ALA A 20 -0.97 15.70 -7.33
C ALA A 20 -1.98 16.83 -7.62
N ASP A 21 -2.25 17.13 -8.89
CA ASP A 21 -3.32 18.06 -9.31
C ASP A 21 -4.71 17.59 -8.85
N ALA A 22 -4.99 16.28 -8.98
CA ALA A 22 -6.26 15.69 -8.58
C ALA A 22 -6.53 15.79 -7.06
N VAL A 23 -5.47 15.89 -6.25
CA VAL A 23 -5.59 16.14 -4.80
C VAL A 23 -5.46 17.61 -4.41
N GLY A 24 -5.39 18.52 -5.39
CA GLY A 24 -5.43 19.97 -5.18
C GLY A 24 -4.12 20.72 -5.41
N ASN A 25 -3.01 20.02 -5.70
CA ASN A 25 -1.75 20.68 -6.05
C ASN A 25 -1.73 21.08 -7.53
N LYS A 26 -2.36 22.23 -7.81
CA LYS A 26 -2.71 22.63 -9.17
C LYS A 26 -1.52 22.66 -10.13
N SER A 27 -1.74 22.14 -11.34
CA SER A 27 -0.77 22.03 -12.44
C SER A 27 0.37 21.03 -12.23
N VAL A 28 0.34 20.23 -11.16
CA VAL A 28 1.36 19.21 -10.88
C VAL A 28 0.86 17.82 -11.31
N PHE A 29 1.16 17.45 -12.56
CA PHE A 29 0.66 16.23 -13.21
C PHE A 29 1.60 15.01 -13.03
N VAL A 30 1.93 14.72 -11.77
CA VAL A 30 2.70 13.53 -11.39
C VAL A 30 1.94 12.76 -10.31
N TYR A 31 2.21 11.47 -10.19
CA TYR A 31 1.56 10.58 -9.23
C TYR A 31 1.64 11.13 -7.81
N ALA A 32 0.50 11.22 -7.12
CA ALA A 32 0.45 11.85 -5.80
C ALA A 32 0.86 10.88 -4.69
N THR A 33 1.48 11.41 -3.64
CA THR A 33 1.75 10.67 -2.39
C THR A 33 0.55 9.91 -1.82
N PRO A 34 -0.67 10.47 -1.71
CA PRO A 34 -1.81 9.70 -1.21
C PRO A 34 -2.19 8.49 -2.09
N PHE A 35 -2.01 8.58 -3.41
CA PHE A 35 -2.26 7.44 -4.29
C PHE A 35 -1.17 6.38 -4.16
N LEU A 36 0.09 6.80 -3.95
CA LEU A 36 1.18 5.90 -3.61
C LEU A 36 0.91 5.13 -2.32
N VAL A 37 0.46 5.82 -1.27
CA VAL A 37 0.00 5.18 -0.02
C VAL A 37 -1.10 4.17 -0.34
N ALA A 38 -2.14 4.56 -1.10
CA ALA A 38 -3.24 3.68 -1.43
C ALA A 38 -2.79 2.41 -2.20
N LEU A 39 -1.86 2.54 -3.15
CA LEU A 39 -1.30 1.39 -3.87
C LEU A 39 -0.50 0.46 -2.94
N MET A 40 0.32 1.03 -2.05
CA MET A 40 1.06 0.28 -1.03
C MET A 40 0.11 -0.45 -0.08
N GLU A 41 -0.97 0.20 0.36
CA GLU A 41 -2.00 -0.42 1.19
C GLU A 41 -2.68 -1.59 0.50
N ARG A 42 -3.14 -1.40 -0.74
CA ARG A 42 -3.78 -2.47 -1.53
C ARG A 42 -2.83 -3.65 -1.74
N THR A 43 -1.55 -3.40 -1.95
CA THR A 43 -0.55 -4.46 -2.12
C THR A 43 -0.39 -5.28 -0.83
N CYS A 44 -0.35 -4.62 0.33
CA CYS A 44 -0.32 -5.30 1.63
C CYS A 44 -1.62 -6.05 1.93
N ILE A 45 -2.78 -5.45 1.64
CA ILE A 45 -4.09 -6.12 1.79
C ILE A 45 -4.12 -7.40 0.97
N LYS A 46 -3.70 -7.31 -0.30
CA LYS A 46 -3.68 -8.46 -1.21
C LYS A 46 -2.76 -9.58 -0.72
N LEU A 47 -1.63 -9.23 -0.12
CA LEU A 47 -0.74 -10.19 0.53
C LEU A 47 -1.37 -10.83 1.76
N MET A 48 -2.12 -10.06 2.56
CA MET A 48 -2.78 -10.57 3.75
C MET A 48 -3.97 -11.50 3.45
N GLU A 49 -4.62 -11.40 2.29
CA GLU A 49 -5.79 -12.21 1.92
C GLU A 49 -5.58 -13.72 2.14
N GLU A 50 -4.35 -14.21 1.98
CA GLU A 50 -3.98 -15.62 2.17
C GLU A 50 -4.04 -16.08 3.65
N ASP A 51 -4.08 -15.14 4.61
CA ASP A 51 -4.05 -15.41 6.06
C ASP A 51 -5.27 -14.82 6.82
N LEU A 52 -6.29 -14.38 6.07
CA LEU A 52 -7.57 -13.90 6.61
C LEU A 52 -8.64 -14.99 6.51
N ASP A 53 -9.30 -15.27 7.64
CA ASP A 53 -10.47 -16.16 7.66
C ASP A 53 -11.74 -15.44 7.19
N SER A 54 -12.80 -16.20 6.91
CA SER A 54 -14.12 -15.62 6.59
C SER A 54 -14.59 -14.68 7.71
N GLY A 55 -14.92 -13.44 7.34
CA GLY A 55 -15.33 -12.39 8.28
C GLY A 55 -14.17 -11.63 8.94
N GLU A 56 -12.92 -11.93 8.56
CA GLU A 56 -11.75 -11.12 8.92
C GLU A 56 -11.38 -10.14 7.80
N VAL A 57 -10.91 -8.96 8.19
CA VAL A 57 -10.33 -7.94 7.31
C VAL A 57 -9.04 -7.40 7.92
N SER A 58 -8.32 -6.55 7.19
CA SER A 58 -7.17 -5.82 7.74
C SER A 58 -7.36 -4.31 7.73
N VAL A 59 -6.91 -3.63 8.78
CA VAL A 59 -6.94 -2.17 8.92
C VAL A 59 -5.51 -1.65 9.07
N GLY A 60 -5.14 -0.63 8.30
CA GLY A 60 -3.87 0.07 8.43
C GLY A 60 -3.87 1.00 9.64
N THR A 61 -2.81 0.97 10.44
CA THR A 61 -2.69 1.80 11.65
C THR A 61 -1.52 2.78 11.62
N ASN A 62 -0.51 2.50 10.78
CA ASN A 62 0.62 3.40 10.59
C ASN A 62 1.28 3.12 9.23
N ILE A 63 1.66 4.17 8.53
CA ILE A 63 2.58 4.10 7.39
C ILE A 63 3.64 5.19 7.54
N ASN A 64 4.89 4.82 7.38
CA ASN A 64 6.03 5.75 7.32
C ASN A 64 6.62 5.67 5.91
N LEU A 65 6.41 6.70 5.09
CA LEU A 65 6.66 6.71 3.64
C LEU A 65 7.65 7.80 3.27
N ASP A 66 8.65 7.43 2.48
CA ASP A 66 9.45 8.35 1.67
C ASP A 66 8.97 8.31 0.21
N HIS A 67 8.53 9.44 -0.35
CA HIS A 67 8.22 9.59 -1.78
C HIS A 67 9.42 10.28 -2.47
N LEU A 68 10.25 9.48 -3.12
CA LEU A 68 11.62 9.82 -3.52
C LEU A 68 11.72 10.46 -4.91
N ALA A 69 10.77 10.16 -5.81
CA ALA A 69 10.80 10.68 -7.17
C ALA A 69 9.39 10.78 -7.78
N PRO A 70 9.15 11.79 -8.63
CA PRO A 70 7.89 11.92 -9.34
C PRO A 70 7.76 10.87 -10.46
N THR A 71 6.52 10.47 -10.74
CA THR A 71 6.17 9.61 -11.88
C THR A 71 5.11 10.30 -12.73
N PRO A 72 5.35 10.57 -14.03
CA PRO A 72 4.41 11.29 -14.89
C PRO A 72 3.22 10.42 -15.32
N ILE A 73 2.14 11.07 -15.79
CA ILE A 73 0.98 10.40 -16.40
C ILE A 73 1.42 9.46 -17.54
N GLY A 74 0.80 8.28 -17.60
CA GLY A 74 1.06 7.24 -18.60
C GLY A 74 2.10 6.20 -18.17
N ASN A 75 2.96 6.52 -17.20
CA ASN A 75 3.93 5.57 -16.67
C ASN A 75 3.25 4.52 -15.77
N LYS A 76 3.86 3.34 -15.71
CA LYS A 76 3.41 2.22 -14.87
C LYS A 76 4.27 2.15 -13.61
N ILE A 77 3.60 2.14 -12.47
CA ILE A 77 4.20 1.91 -11.16
C ILE A 77 4.07 0.42 -10.83
N LEU A 78 5.17 -0.19 -10.40
CA LEU A 78 5.20 -1.51 -9.77
C LEU A 78 5.37 -1.31 -8.26
N CYS A 79 4.44 -1.83 -7.47
CA CYS A 79 4.53 -1.83 -6.01
C CYS A 79 4.71 -3.26 -5.52
N ARG A 80 5.73 -3.48 -4.68
CA ARG A 80 6.03 -4.76 -4.03
C ARG A 80 5.92 -4.58 -2.51
N ALA A 81 5.16 -5.43 -1.85
CA ALA A 81 5.12 -5.56 -0.40
C ALA A 81 5.81 -6.86 0.02
N GLU A 82 6.54 -6.82 1.13
CA GLU A 82 7.19 -7.96 1.79
C GLU A 82 6.80 -7.98 3.27
N LEU A 83 6.37 -9.13 3.79
CA LEU A 83 6.09 -9.29 5.22
C LEU A 83 7.40 -9.35 6.02
N LEU A 84 7.65 -8.35 6.87
CA LEU A 84 8.80 -8.34 7.77
C LEU A 84 8.55 -9.11 9.07
N GLU A 85 7.35 -8.96 9.62
CA GLU A 85 6.98 -9.49 10.92
C GLU A 85 5.47 -9.72 11.02
N GLN A 86 5.08 -10.85 11.60
CA GLN A 86 3.73 -11.09 12.10
C GLN A 86 3.79 -11.42 13.60
N SER A 87 3.07 -10.65 14.41
CA SER A 87 2.95 -10.86 15.86
C SER A 87 1.48 -10.88 16.25
N GLY A 88 0.91 -12.08 16.32
CA GLY A 88 -0.52 -12.27 16.55
C GLY A 88 -1.35 -11.66 15.43
N LYS A 89 -2.09 -10.59 15.74
CA LYS A 89 -2.93 -9.86 14.77
C LYS A 89 -2.20 -8.74 14.04
N LYS A 90 -0.98 -8.40 14.44
CA LYS A 90 -0.18 -7.30 13.86
C LYS A 90 0.69 -7.84 12.73
N TYR A 91 0.72 -7.11 11.62
CA TYR A 91 1.56 -7.37 10.45
C TYR A 91 2.35 -6.11 10.13
N VAL A 92 3.65 -6.26 9.86
CA VAL A 92 4.55 -5.18 9.46
C VAL A 92 5.14 -5.51 8.11
N PHE A 93 5.02 -4.59 7.16
CA PHE A 93 5.47 -4.75 5.79
C PHE A 93 6.56 -3.75 5.43
N ASP A 94 7.56 -4.19 4.67
CA ASP A 94 8.40 -3.33 3.83
C ASP A 94 7.73 -3.22 2.48
N VAL A 95 7.50 -1.99 2.01
CA VAL A 95 6.82 -1.76 0.74
C VAL A 95 7.67 -0.83 -0.11
N LYS A 96 7.92 -1.23 -1.36
CA LYS A 96 8.70 -0.44 -2.32
C LYS A 96 7.90 -0.27 -3.59
N ALA A 97 7.97 0.93 -4.16
CA ALA A 97 7.35 1.26 -5.43
C ALA A 97 8.38 1.76 -6.43
N PHE A 98 8.21 1.36 -7.69
CA PHE A 98 9.15 1.62 -8.77
C PHE A 98 8.42 2.13 -10.01
N ASP A 99 9.04 3.09 -10.71
CA ASP A 99 8.73 3.43 -12.09
C ASP A 99 9.86 2.85 -12.96
N ASN A 100 9.55 1.79 -13.71
CA ASN A 100 10.55 0.90 -14.30
C ASN A 100 11.53 0.38 -13.22
N ASP A 101 12.83 0.65 -13.35
CA ASP A 101 13.87 0.24 -12.39
C ASP A 101 14.17 1.31 -11.31
N LYS A 102 13.51 2.48 -11.39
CA LYS A 102 13.77 3.59 -10.46
C LYS A 102 12.86 3.47 -9.25
N LEU A 103 13.46 3.38 -8.05
CA LEU A 103 12.73 3.47 -6.79
C LEU A 103 12.09 4.86 -6.66
N ILE A 104 10.76 4.92 -6.62
CA ILE A 104 9.99 6.16 -6.47
C ILE A 104 9.45 6.33 -5.05
N GLY A 105 9.32 5.25 -4.29
CA GLY A 105 8.94 5.35 -2.88
C GLY A 105 9.18 4.09 -2.10
N LYS A 106 9.32 4.25 -0.79
CA LYS A 106 9.52 3.15 0.15
C LYS A 106 8.79 3.45 1.45
N ALA A 107 8.21 2.43 2.07
CA ALA A 107 7.49 2.59 3.32
C ALA A 107 7.60 1.37 4.23
N ILE A 108 7.51 1.63 5.53
CA ILE A 108 7.11 0.62 6.50
C ILE A 108 5.64 0.82 6.81
N HIS A 109 4.84 -0.23 6.62
CA HIS A 109 3.39 -0.18 6.79
C HIS A 109 2.94 -1.23 7.80
N THR A 110 2.19 -0.80 8.81
CA THR A 110 1.63 -1.68 9.85
C THR A 110 0.15 -1.84 9.66
N ARG A 111 -0.31 -3.10 9.64
CA ARG A 111 -1.74 -3.46 9.57
C ARG A 111 -2.11 -4.42 10.69
N TYR A 112 -3.39 -4.40 11.05
CA TYR A 112 -3.98 -5.32 12.02
C TYR A 112 -5.11 -6.12 11.40
N LYS A 113 -5.09 -7.43 11.65
CA LYS A 113 -6.21 -8.32 11.38
C LYS A 113 -7.33 -8.10 12.40
N VAL A 114 -8.55 -7.90 11.93
CA VAL A 114 -9.74 -7.63 12.76
C VAL A 114 -10.94 -8.43 12.25
N ASN A 115 -11.87 -8.74 13.15
CA ASN A 115 -13.18 -9.25 12.75
C ASN A 115 -14.05 -8.07 12.28
N LEU A 116 -14.62 -8.18 11.08
CA LEU A 116 -15.33 -7.08 10.41
C LEU A 116 -16.54 -6.59 11.21
N ASP A 117 -17.43 -7.49 11.61
CA ASP A 117 -18.65 -7.12 12.33
C ASP A 117 -18.35 -6.44 13.66
N LYS A 118 -17.41 -6.98 14.43
CA LYS A 118 -16.95 -6.36 15.68
C LYS A 118 -16.30 -5.00 15.44
N PHE A 119 -15.54 -4.84 14.37
CA PHE A 119 -14.91 -3.57 14.05
C PHE A 119 -15.96 -2.50 13.71
N LEU A 120 -16.93 -2.84 12.85
CA LEU A 120 -17.99 -1.92 12.44
C LEU A 120 -18.99 -1.56 13.54
N ASN A 121 -19.18 -2.44 14.54
CA ASN A 121 -20.02 -2.12 15.71
C ASN A 121 -19.36 -1.13 16.70
N ASN A 122 -18.08 -0.80 16.51
CA ASN A 122 -17.31 0.08 17.39
C ASN A 122 -16.97 1.44 16.76
N ILE A 123 -17.55 1.76 15.60
CA ILE A 123 -17.46 3.08 14.94
C ILE A 123 -18.81 3.78 15.00
#